data_AF-A0A2N6F2K5-F1
#
_entry.id   AF-A0A2N6F2K5-F1
#
_cell.length_a   1.000
_cell.length_b   1.000
_cell.length_c   1.000
_cell.angle_alpha   90.00
_cell.angle_beta   90.00
_cell.angle_gamma   90.00
#
_symmetry.space_group_name_H-M   'P 1'
#
loop_
_entity.id
_entity.type
_entity.pdbx_description
1 polymer ?
#
loop_
_entity_poly.entity_id
_entity_poly.type
_entity_poly.pdbx_seq_one_letter_code
_entity_poly.pdbx_strand_id
1 'polypeptide(L)'
;MIGYSETLIKYASDTRYVGRLDAPAGTGEAGLTGPDVGSRLAVRFTLGTDGTNLSTVKFQVFGCGYTIAACAAAAELAEGQSLVQVSRLRAIDIEKVLENDLPAERAYCAELACAALQAALTSLKNGGTSVSVEQSPTAQIAADQGPRLAASDPLLRRLLAAAKTTNHEPADCRLFAGLLTVASRETSGVLTGLGLNEEALDALLELYFPGITSSELLNQDVEQDSPATPEYDTELLSLLESYLSAADRVTTAQPAGWLTRIIAARCGQPGHLWVAMGLPKRDELSAAISRHLPRLAAANDRGMRWKRFLFKRLCDLQGGVLCKAPTCGECSDYNLCFVVE
;
A
#
# COMPACT_ATOMS: atom_id res chain seq x y z
N MET A 1 0.18 -14.25 0.37
CA MET A 1 0.52 -12.86 0.69
C MET A 1 1.96 -12.66 0.25
N ILE A 2 2.21 -11.93 -0.83
CA ILE A 2 3.55 -11.84 -1.43
C ILE A 2 4.22 -10.60 -0.82
N GLY A 3 5.39 -10.78 -0.19
CA GLY A 3 6.10 -9.72 0.56
C GLY A 3 5.84 -9.65 2.07
N TYR A 4 5.13 -10.62 2.65
CA TYR A 4 5.02 -10.78 4.11
C TYR A 4 5.57 -12.15 4.51
N SER A 5 6.49 -12.17 5.47
CA SER A 5 6.92 -13.42 6.10
C SER A 5 5.79 -14.03 6.93
N GLU A 6 5.90 -15.31 7.26
CA GLU A 6 4.95 -15.97 8.18
C GLU A 6 4.84 -15.23 9.52
N THR A 7 5.97 -14.72 10.02
CA THR A 7 6.05 -13.91 11.24
C THR A 7 5.23 -12.62 11.12
N LEU A 8 5.37 -11.88 10.02
CA LEU A 8 4.57 -10.67 9.81
C LEU A 8 3.08 -10.97 9.66
N ILE A 9 2.71 -12.06 8.98
CA ILE A 9 1.30 -12.48 8.85
C ILE A 9 0.72 -12.81 10.24
N LYS A 10 1.46 -13.56 11.05
CA LYS A 10 1.07 -13.92 12.42
C LYS A 10 0.76 -12.67 13.25
N TYR A 11 1.68 -11.71 13.29
CA TYR A 11 1.47 -10.49 14.10
C TYR A 11 0.42 -9.55 13.50
N ALA A 12 0.34 -9.44 12.18
CA ALA A 12 -0.68 -8.59 11.53
C ALA A 12 -2.11 -9.14 11.68
N SER A 13 -2.27 -10.45 11.90
CA SER A 13 -3.56 -11.10 12.11
C SER A 13 -3.90 -11.31 13.60
N ASP A 14 -2.99 -10.95 14.51
CA ASP A 14 -3.21 -11.08 15.93
C ASP A 14 -4.10 -9.97 16.47
N THR A 15 -5.29 -10.36 16.96
CA THR A 15 -6.30 -9.45 17.47
C THR A 15 -6.26 -9.27 18.99
N ARG A 16 -5.38 -9.99 19.71
CA ARG A 16 -5.31 -9.96 21.19
C ARG A 16 -5.20 -8.55 21.76
N TYR A 17 -4.41 -7.70 21.12
CA TYR A 17 -4.12 -6.34 21.59
C TYR A 17 -4.90 -5.25 20.85
N VAL A 18 -5.76 -5.61 19.89
CA VAL A 18 -6.51 -4.62 19.10
C VAL A 18 -7.64 -4.03 19.95
N GLY A 19 -7.81 -2.72 19.84
CA GLY A 19 -8.92 -1.97 20.45
C GLY A 19 -8.43 -0.86 21.38
N ARG A 20 -9.30 -0.46 22.29
CA ARG A 20 -9.04 0.61 23.25
C ARG A 20 -9.57 0.20 24.62
N LEU A 21 -8.91 0.65 25.68
CA LEU A 21 -9.44 0.60 27.03
C LEU A 21 -10.34 1.83 27.28
N ASP A 22 -11.51 1.62 27.90
CA ASP A 22 -12.46 2.70 28.20
C ASP A 22 -11.88 3.68 29.24
N ALA A 23 -11.20 3.14 30.27
CA ALA A 23 -10.57 3.91 31.34
C ALA A 23 -9.07 3.57 31.44
N PRO A 24 -8.23 4.03 30.48
CA PRO A 24 -6.81 3.73 30.49
C PRO A 24 -6.07 4.54 31.55
N ALA A 25 -5.05 3.93 32.15
CA ALA A 25 -4.11 4.64 33.02
C ALA A 25 -3.16 5.54 32.22
N GLY A 26 -2.90 5.23 30.95
CA GLY A 26 -2.12 6.08 30.05
C GLY A 26 -2.56 5.94 28.60
N THR A 27 -2.57 7.05 27.87
CA THR A 27 -2.89 7.10 26.43
C THR A 27 -1.80 7.84 25.68
N GLY A 28 -1.20 7.17 24.70
CA GLY A 28 -0.15 7.71 23.86
C GLY A 28 -0.51 7.63 22.40
N GLU A 29 -0.17 8.66 21.64
CA GLU A 29 -0.54 8.80 20.25
C GLU A 29 0.66 9.25 19.42
N ALA A 30 0.85 8.65 18.25
CA ALA A 30 1.81 9.11 17.24
C ALA A 30 1.09 9.27 15.90
N GLY A 31 1.28 10.41 15.23
CA GLY A 31 0.66 10.70 13.93
C GLY A 31 -0.84 11.07 13.96
N LEU A 32 -1.43 11.26 15.15
CA LEU A 32 -2.83 11.69 15.33
C LEU A 32 -3.01 13.21 15.52
N THR A 33 -1.94 13.99 15.39
CA THR A 33 -1.94 15.46 15.50
C THR A 33 -1.27 16.12 14.28
N GLY A 34 -1.70 17.34 13.93
CA GLY A 34 -1.12 18.14 12.84
C GLY A 34 -2.07 18.40 11.65
N PRO A 35 -1.63 19.13 10.61
CA PRO A 35 -2.45 19.47 9.44
C PRO A 35 -2.80 18.29 8.55
N ASP A 36 -2.12 17.16 8.71
CA ASP A 36 -2.21 15.96 7.87
C ASP A 36 -2.84 14.74 8.60
N VAL A 37 -3.58 14.99 9.68
CA VAL A 37 -4.29 13.94 10.41
C VAL A 37 -5.29 13.23 9.48
N GLY A 38 -5.19 11.90 9.42
CA GLY A 38 -6.02 11.05 8.55
C GLY A 38 -5.46 10.81 7.14
N SER A 39 -4.35 11.45 6.77
CA SER A 39 -3.62 11.19 5.51
C SER A 39 -2.28 10.47 5.71
N ARG A 40 -1.80 10.34 6.95
CA ARG A 40 -0.55 9.65 7.34
C ARG A 40 -0.81 8.52 8.34
N LEU A 41 0.20 7.67 8.52
CA LEU A 41 0.15 6.58 9.48
C LEU A 41 -0.02 7.12 10.91
N ALA A 42 -0.87 6.46 11.69
CA ALA A 42 -1.10 6.86 13.06
C ALA A 42 -1.30 5.65 13.97
N VAL A 43 -0.86 5.76 15.23
CA VAL A 43 -0.97 4.71 16.24
C VAL A 43 -1.40 5.35 17.55
N ARG A 44 -2.33 4.69 18.25
CA ARG A 44 -2.69 4.98 19.64
C ARG A 44 -2.44 3.74 20.48
N PHE A 45 -1.77 3.90 21.61
CA PHE A 45 -1.73 2.90 22.67
C PHE A 45 -2.53 3.38 23.88
N THR A 46 -3.28 2.47 24.48
CA THR A 46 -3.95 2.65 25.77
C THR A 46 -3.51 1.57 26.74
N LEU A 47 -3.05 1.99 27.93
CA LEU A 47 -2.39 1.12 28.90
C LEU A 47 -3.22 0.99 30.17
N GLY A 48 -3.33 -0.24 30.67
CA GLY A 48 -3.74 -0.57 32.04
C GLY A 48 -2.52 -0.92 32.89
N THR A 49 -2.57 -0.63 34.18
CA THR A 49 -1.50 -0.99 35.12
C THR A 49 -2.07 -1.50 36.44
N ASP A 50 -1.32 -2.40 37.09
CA ASP A 50 -1.53 -2.81 38.48
C ASP A 50 -0.72 -1.96 39.49
N GLY A 51 -0.04 -0.91 38.98
CA GLY A 51 0.84 -0.02 39.73
C GLY A 51 2.33 -0.25 39.46
N THR A 52 2.76 -1.49 39.19
CA THR A 52 4.18 -1.82 38.93
C THR A 52 4.42 -2.25 37.49
N ASN A 53 3.46 -2.99 36.93
CA ASN A 53 3.54 -3.59 35.61
C ASN A 53 2.40 -3.07 34.73
N LEU A 54 2.58 -3.20 33.42
CA LEU A 54 1.48 -3.04 32.48
C LEU A 54 0.61 -4.28 32.53
N SER A 55 -0.61 -4.15 33.04
CA SER A 55 -1.55 -5.27 33.16
C SER A 55 -2.31 -5.53 31.88
N THR A 56 -2.48 -4.51 31.04
CA THR A 56 -3.17 -4.64 29.75
C THR A 56 -2.65 -3.60 28.77
N VAL A 57 -2.38 -4.01 27.54
CA VAL A 57 -1.96 -3.11 26.46
C VAL A 57 -2.92 -3.26 25.30
N LYS A 58 -3.53 -2.15 24.89
CA LYS A 58 -4.40 -2.10 23.70
C LYS A 58 -3.91 -1.05 22.73
N PHE A 59 -4.05 -1.32 21.44
CA PHE A 59 -3.71 -0.37 20.39
C PHE A 59 -4.81 -0.19 19.35
N GLN A 60 -4.86 1.01 18.80
CA GLN A 60 -5.60 1.36 17.59
C GLN A 60 -4.58 1.87 16.56
N VAL A 61 -4.75 1.48 15.31
CA VAL A 61 -3.78 1.83 14.25
C VAL A 61 -4.50 2.24 12.99
N PHE A 62 -4.00 3.32 12.40
CA PHE A 62 -4.29 3.75 11.06
C PHE A 62 -3.02 3.53 10.22
N GLY A 63 -2.81 2.30 9.76
CA GLY A 63 -1.58 1.89 9.09
C GLY A 63 -1.63 0.50 8.47
N CYS A 64 -0.66 0.17 7.62
CA CYS A 64 -0.66 -1.06 6.82
C CYS A 64 -0.38 -2.31 7.68
N GLY A 65 -0.41 -3.51 7.08
CA GLY A 65 -0.14 -4.76 7.79
C GLY A 65 1.17 -4.75 8.57
N TYR A 66 2.23 -4.13 8.03
CA TYR A 66 3.50 -3.91 8.74
C TYR A 66 3.35 -3.06 10.01
N THR A 67 2.52 -2.01 9.98
CA THR A 67 2.24 -1.18 11.16
C THR A 67 1.43 -1.94 12.20
N ILE A 68 0.45 -2.75 11.77
CA ILE A 68 -0.32 -3.62 12.67
C ILE A 68 0.62 -4.63 13.34
N ALA A 69 1.48 -5.28 12.56
CA ALA A 69 2.45 -6.25 13.07
C ALA A 69 3.41 -5.62 14.08
N ALA A 70 3.93 -4.42 13.79
CA ALA A 70 4.79 -3.66 14.70
C ALA A 70 4.08 -3.29 16.00
N CYS A 71 2.80 -2.88 15.95
CA CYS A 71 2.03 -2.56 17.15
C CYS A 71 1.73 -3.81 17.99
N ALA A 72 1.40 -4.94 17.35
CA ALA A 72 1.17 -6.21 18.03
C ALA A 72 2.46 -6.72 18.71
N ALA A 73 3.60 -6.66 18.02
CA ALA A 73 4.90 -7.00 18.60
C ALA A 73 5.28 -6.06 19.76
N ALA A 74 5.04 -4.75 19.64
CA ALA A 74 5.26 -3.81 20.73
C ALA A 74 4.36 -4.09 21.94
N ALA A 75 3.09 -4.44 21.72
CA ALA A 75 2.17 -4.82 22.79
C ALA A 75 2.60 -6.12 23.48
N GLU A 76 3.02 -7.14 22.71
CA GLU A 76 3.55 -8.40 23.25
C GLU A 76 4.81 -8.20 24.10
N LEU A 77 5.71 -7.31 23.67
CA LEU A 77 6.89 -6.93 24.46
C LEU A 77 6.56 -6.15 25.74
N ALA A 78 5.40 -5.50 25.80
CA ALA A 78 5.05 -4.55 26.86
C ALA A 78 4.13 -5.15 27.93
N GLU A 79 3.14 -5.95 27.54
CA GLU A 79 2.16 -6.51 28.47
C GLU A 79 2.82 -7.47 29.48
N GLY A 80 2.49 -7.31 30.76
CA GLY A 80 3.08 -8.05 31.87
C GLY A 80 4.48 -7.58 32.30
N GLN A 81 5.12 -6.66 31.57
CA GLN A 81 6.43 -6.13 31.93
C GLN A 81 6.34 -4.94 32.89
N SER A 82 7.42 -4.71 33.64
CA SER A 82 7.51 -3.54 34.52
C SER A 82 7.62 -2.24 33.74
N LEU A 83 7.08 -1.15 34.28
CA LEU A 83 7.15 0.18 33.66
C LEU A 83 8.59 0.60 33.30
N VAL A 84 9.58 0.14 34.08
CA VAL A 84 11.00 0.40 33.83
C VAL A 84 11.51 -0.37 32.61
N GLN A 85 11.16 -1.64 32.45
CA GLN A 85 11.55 -2.42 31.27
C GLN A 85 10.93 -1.86 30.00
N VAL A 86 9.63 -1.55 30.03
CA VAL A 86 8.92 -1.01 28.85
C VAL A 86 9.48 0.37 28.47
N SER A 87 9.90 1.19 29.44
CA SER A 87 10.54 2.49 29.15
C SER A 87 11.89 2.39 28.43
N ARG A 88 12.51 1.20 28.36
CA ARG A 88 13.77 0.95 27.65
C ARG A 88 13.58 0.31 26.27
N LEU A 89 12.36 -0.08 25.91
CA LEU A 89 12.07 -0.64 24.59
C LEU A 89 12.34 0.37 23.49
N ARG A 90 12.97 -0.10 22.42
CA ARG A 90 13.29 0.69 21.20
C ARG A 90 12.70 -0.01 19.97
N ALA A 91 12.63 0.72 18.85
CA ALA A 91 12.19 0.18 17.57
C ALA A 91 12.94 -1.10 17.15
N ILE A 92 14.26 -1.15 17.37
CA ILE A 92 15.10 -2.33 17.09
C ILE A 92 14.65 -3.57 17.88
N ASP A 93 14.04 -3.42 19.05
CA ASP A 93 13.58 -4.54 19.85
C ASP A 93 12.27 -5.10 19.27
N ILE A 94 11.42 -4.24 18.71
CA ILE A 94 10.21 -4.62 17.96
C ILE A 94 10.61 -5.32 16.65
N GLU A 95 11.58 -4.78 15.91
CA GLU A 95 12.08 -5.40 14.67
C GLU A 95 12.61 -6.82 14.91
N LYS A 96 13.36 -7.03 16.00
CA LYS A 96 13.84 -8.37 16.38
C LYS A 96 12.72 -9.36 16.66
N VAL A 97 11.62 -8.91 17.28
CA VAL A 97 10.44 -9.77 17.51
C VAL A 97 9.76 -10.14 16.20
N LEU A 98 9.83 -9.25 15.21
CA LEU A 98 9.40 -9.49 13.84
C LEU A 98 10.50 -10.15 12.98
N GLU A 99 11.53 -10.74 13.60
CA GLU A 99 12.64 -11.44 12.94
C GLU A 99 13.44 -10.58 11.95
N ASN A 100 13.32 -9.26 12.04
CA ASN A 100 13.81 -8.27 11.07
C ASN A 100 13.21 -8.45 9.66
N ASP A 101 12.01 -9.01 9.56
CA ASP A 101 11.29 -9.20 8.31
C ASP A 101 10.60 -7.94 7.80
N LEU A 102 10.61 -6.85 8.58
CA LEU A 102 10.17 -5.55 8.09
C LEU A 102 11.12 -5.10 6.97
N PRO A 103 10.63 -4.85 5.74
CA PRO A 103 11.46 -4.28 4.68
C PRO A 103 12.10 -2.96 5.15
N ALA A 104 13.30 -2.66 4.66
CA ALA A 104 14.05 -1.46 5.08
C ALA A 104 13.23 -0.18 4.88
N GLU A 105 12.44 -0.10 3.81
CA GLU A 105 11.54 1.01 3.53
C GLU A 105 10.29 1.06 4.44
N ARG A 106 10.13 0.11 5.36
CA ARG A 106 9.04 0.00 6.35
C ARG A 106 9.51 0.02 7.81
N ALA A 107 10.81 0.21 8.07
CA ALA A 107 11.36 0.30 9.43
C ALA A 107 10.66 1.36 10.31
N TYR A 108 10.18 2.45 9.71
CA TYR A 108 9.41 3.49 10.41
C TYR A 108 8.15 2.94 11.11
N CYS A 109 7.63 1.76 10.73
CA CYS A 109 6.47 1.14 11.39
C CYS A 109 6.80 0.78 12.85
N ALA A 110 8.01 0.26 13.09
CA ALA A 110 8.50 -0.04 14.43
C ALA A 110 8.79 1.24 15.22
N GLU A 111 9.33 2.27 14.57
CA GLU A 111 9.55 3.58 15.18
C GLU A 111 8.25 4.23 15.65
N LEU A 112 7.22 4.24 14.80
CA LEU A 112 5.91 4.81 15.10
C LEU A 112 5.21 4.08 16.25
N ALA A 113 5.23 2.74 16.23
CA ALA A 113 4.68 1.93 17.30
C ALA A 113 5.41 2.17 18.63
N CYS A 114 6.74 2.20 18.61
CA CYS A 114 7.57 2.49 19.78
C CYS A 114 7.27 3.89 20.34
N ALA A 115 7.17 4.90 19.49
CA ALA A 115 6.91 6.27 19.90
C ALA A 115 5.55 6.42 20.58
N ALA A 116 4.48 5.84 20.00
CA ALA A 116 3.16 5.85 20.61
C ALA A 116 3.13 5.11 21.96
N LEU A 117 3.84 3.98 22.08
CA LEU A 117 3.94 3.24 23.35
C LEU A 117 4.69 4.04 24.43
N GLN A 118 5.81 4.68 24.08
CA GLN A 118 6.56 5.54 25.01
C GLN A 118 5.75 6.79 25.42
N ALA A 119 5.00 7.37 24.49
CA ALA A 119 4.05 8.44 24.81
C ALA A 119 2.97 7.96 25.80
N ALA A 120 2.48 6.72 25.65
CA ALA A 120 1.47 6.17 26.54
C ALA A 120 2.02 5.92 27.95
N LEU A 121 3.29 5.49 28.07
CA LEU A 121 3.98 5.42 29.36
C LEU A 121 4.18 6.80 30.00
N THR A 122 4.45 7.82 29.18
CA THR A 122 4.59 9.20 29.66
C THR A 122 3.27 9.74 30.17
N SER A 123 2.18 9.47 29.43
CA SER A 123 0.80 9.74 29.86
C SER A 123 0.49 9.08 31.20
N LEU A 124 0.85 7.80 31.37
CA LEU A 124 0.67 7.06 32.62
C LEU A 124 1.41 7.73 33.79
N LYS A 125 2.65 8.16 33.58
CA LYS A 125 3.43 8.88 34.61
C LYS A 125 2.85 10.26 34.94
N ASN A 126 2.16 10.88 33.99
CA ASN A 126 1.57 12.23 34.10
C ASN A 126 0.07 12.20 34.49
N GLY A 127 -0.35 11.18 35.23
CA GLY A 127 -1.72 11.08 35.74
C GLY A 127 -2.78 10.78 34.68
N GLY A 128 -2.40 10.16 33.56
CA GLY A 128 -3.30 9.69 32.50
C GLY A 128 -3.67 10.73 31.45
N THR A 129 -3.08 11.93 31.49
CA THR A 129 -3.28 12.95 30.43
C THR A 129 -2.71 12.43 29.11
N SER A 130 -3.51 12.41 28.03
CA SER A 130 -3.06 11.89 26.75
C SER A 130 -1.85 12.66 26.21
N VAL A 131 -0.86 11.93 25.68
CA VAL A 131 0.36 12.50 25.11
C VAL A 131 0.40 12.15 23.62
N SER A 132 0.44 13.18 22.77
CA SER A 132 0.61 13.03 21.34
C SER A 132 2.01 13.46 20.92
N VAL A 133 2.69 12.63 20.13
CA VAL A 133 3.99 12.92 19.55
C VAL A 133 3.86 13.14 18.03
N GLU A 134 4.31 14.31 17.58
CA GLU A 134 4.50 14.58 16.16
C GLU A 134 5.74 13.83 15.68
N GLN A 135 5.56 12.61 15.20
CA GLN A 135 6.57 11.98 14.38
C GLN A 135 6.35 12.41 12.94
N SER A 136 7.21 13.31 12.45
CA SER A 136 7.43 13.45 11.02
C SER A 136 8.12 12.18 10.56
N PRO A 137 7.48 11.34 9.73
CA PRO A 137 8.20 10.26 9.09
C PRO A 137 9.32 10.91 8.27
N THR A 138 10.56 10.57 8.59
CA THR A 138 11.76 10.92 7.83
C THR A 138 11.47 10.77 6.35
N ALA A 139 11.81 11.79 5.52
CA ALA A 139 11.87 11.91 4.05
C ALA A 139 11.13 10.92 3.10
N GLN A 140 11.04 9.64 3.43
CA GLN A 140 10.38 8.54 2.72
C GLN A 140 8.86 8.72 2.51
N ILE A 141 8.08 9.25 3.47
CA ILE A 141 6.61 9.42 3.28
C ILE A 141 6.28 10.55 2.30
N ALA A 142 7.12 11.59 2.24
CA ALA A 142 6.96 12.67 1.26
C ALA A 142 7.18 12.16 -0.19
N ALA A 143 8.04 11.15 -0.38
CA ALA A 143 8.25 10.51 -1.68
C ALA A 143 7.06 9.64 -2.13
N ASP A 144 6.22 9.18 -1.18
CA ASP A 144 5.10 8.25 -1.45
C ASP A 144 3.77 8.96 -1.79
N GLN A 145 3.73 10.30 -1.77
CA GLN A 145 2.51 11.11 -2.03
C GLN A 145 2.61 12.04 -3.25
N GLY A 146 3.78 12.15 -3.88
CA GLY A 146 3.98 12.96 -5.09
C GLY A 146 3.95 12.12 -6.39
N PRO A 147 3.83 12.77 -7.56
CA PRO A 147 4.01 12.08 -8.83
C PRO A 147 5.40 11.44 -8.89
N ARG A 148 5.47 10.12 -9.10
CA ARG A 148 6.74 9.36 -9.18
C ARG A 148 7.63 9.80 -10.35
N LEU A 149 7.08 10.52 -11.32
CA LEU A 149 7.76 10.94 -12.52
C LEU A 149 7.88 12.46 -12.58
N ALA A 150 9.11 12.94 -12.80
CA ALA A 150 9.32 14.31 -13.20
C ALA A 150 8.94 14.48 -14.68
N ALA A 151 8.31 15.60 -15.04
CA ALA A 151 8.01 15.93 -16.44
C ALA A 151 9.28 16.08 -17.32
N SER A 152 10.45 16.14 -16.70
CA SER A 152 11.76 16.14 -17.35
C SER A 152 12.37 14.76 -17.56
N ASP A 153 11.73 13.66 -17.14
CA ASP A 153 12.28 12.31 -17.33
C ASP A 153 12.55 12.04 -18.83
N PRO A 154 13.80 11.66 -19.20
CA PRO A 154 14.18 11.46 -20.60
C PRO A 154 13.37 10.38 -21.32
N LEU A 155 13.08 9.27 -20.63
CA LEU A 155 12.33 8.16 -21.21
C LEU A 155 10.86 8.54 -21.36
N LEU A 156 10.27 9.19 -20.36
CA LEU A 156 8.90 9.70 -20.47
C LEU A 156 8.76 10.65 -21.66
N ARG A 157 9.69 11.59 -21.83
CA ARG A 157 9.69 12.52 -22.99
C ARG A 157 9.85 11.77 -24.31
N ARG A 158 10.71 10.75 -24.36
CA ARG A 158 10.94 9.94 -25.55
C ARG A 158 9.68 9.17 -25.96
N LEU A 159 9.01 8.54 -25.00
CA LEU A 159 7.74 7.82 -25.20
C LEU A 159 6.62 8.77 -25.65
N LEU A 160 6.46 9.91 -24.97
CA LEU A 160 5.45 10.90 -25.35
C LEU A 160 5.70 11.51 -26.74
N ALA A 161 6.97 11.67 -27.15
CA ALA A 161 7.32 12.12 -28.49
C ALA A 161 7.05 11.06 -29.57
N ALA A 162 7.17 9.77 -29.23
CA ALA A 162 6.86 8.63 -30.10
C ALA A 162 5.36 8.26 -30.12
N ALA A 163 4.53 8.93 -29.30
CA ALA A 163 3.14 8.56 -29.10
C ALA A 163 2.28 8.71 -30.37
N LYS A 164 1.58 7.65 -30.75
CA LYS A 164 0.62 7.65 -31.87
C LYS A 164 -0.75 8.12 -31.40
N THR A 165 -1.01 9.43 -31.49
CA THR A 165 -2.26 10.05 -30.99
C THR A 165 -3.39 10.12 -32.02
N THR A 166 -3.15 9.76 -33.28
CA THR A 166 -4.15 9.95 -34.35
C THR A 166 -5.37 9.05 -34.23
N ASN A 167 -5.24 7.86 -33.64
CA ASN A 167 -6.31 6.86 -33.49
C ASN A 167 -6.58 6.47 -32.03
N HIS A 168 -5.89 7.11 -31.08
CA HIS A 168 -5.94 6.75 -29.67
C HIS A 168 -6.16 8.00 -28.83
N GLU A 169 -6.84 7.85 -27.70
CA GLU A 169 -7.01 8.98 -26.79
C GLU A 169 -5.63 9.41 -26.26
N PRO A 170 -5.28 10.71 -26.32
CA PRO A 170 -4.00 11.19 -25.81
C PRO A 170 -3.74 10.84 -24.34
N ALA A 171 -4.81 10.60 -23.57
CA ALA A 171 -4.72 10.13 -22.19
C ALA A 171 -4.12 8.71 -22.08
N ASP A 172 -4.36 7.82 -23.05
CA ASP A 172 -3.80 6.46 -23.04
C ASP A 172 -2.32 6.44 -23.37
N CYS A 173 -1.90 7.24 -24.34
CA CYS A 173 -0.48 7.43 -24.61
C CYS A 173 0.25 7.93 -23.35
N ARG A 174 -0.35 8.86 -22.60
CA ARG A 174 0.24 9.32 -21.32
C ARG A 174 0.24 8.24 -20.24
N LEU A 175 -0.87 7.51 -20.09
CA LEU A 175 -1.00 6.41 -19.13
C LEU A 175 0.10 5.36 -19.35
N PHE A 176 0.19 4.81 -20.56
CA PHE A 176 1.15 3.74 -20.85
C PHE A 176 2.59 4.24 -20.87
N ALA A 177 2.85 5.48 -21.31
CA ALA A 177 4.19 6.07 -21.23
C ALA A 177 4.65 6.20 -19.77
N GLY A 178 3.76 6.67 -18.89
CA GLY A 178 4.04 6.76 -17.45
C GLY A 178 4.29 5.39 -16.83
N LEU A 179 3.47 4.40 -17.14
CA LEU A 179 3.62 3.03 -16.64
C LEU A 179 4.95 2.39 -17.06
N LEU A 180 5.29 2.47 -18.35
CA LEU A 180 6.57 1.97 -18.88
C LEU A 180 7.76 2.68 -18.22
N THR A 181 7.67 4.00 -18.05
CA THR A 181 8.74 4.78 -17.39
C THR A 181 8.89 4.41 -15.92
N VAL A 182 7.79 4.24 -15.17
CA VAL A 182 7.89 3.82 -13.77
C VAL A 182 8.52 2.43 -13.67
N ALA A 183 8.04 1.48 -14.46
CA ALA A 183 8.52 0.10 -14.39
C ALA A 183 9.98 -0.06 -14.85
N SER A 184 10.46 0.79 -15.76
CA SER A 184 11.88 0.77 -16.19
C SER A 184 12.85 1.36 -15.17
N ARG A 185 12.34 1.96 -14.08
CA ARG A 185 13.15 2.48 -12.97
C ARG A 185 13.15 1.54 -11.77
N GLU A 186 12.39 0.45 -11.85
CA GLU A 186 12.25 -0.52 -10.77
C GLU A 186 13.18 -1.71 -11.01
N THR A 187 13.80 -2.18 -9.94
CA THR A 187 14.75 -3.30 -9.96
C THR A 187 14.12 -4.62 -10.43
N SER A 188 12.80 -4.75 -10.36
CA SER A 188 12.07 -5.91 -10.87
C SER A 188 12.05 -6.00 -12.41
N GLY A 189 12.38 -4.90 -13.10
CA GLY A 189 12.28 -4.77 -14.55
C GLY A 189 10.86 -4.52 -15.06
N VAL A 190 10.76 -4.12 -16.33
CA VAL A 190 9.52 -3.64 -16.97
C VAL A 190 8.44 -4.74 -17.03
N LEU A 191 8.79 -5.95 -17.44
CA LEU A 191 7.84 -7.06 -17.61
C LEU A 191 7.18 -7.42 -16.28
N THR A 192 7.99 -7.66 -15.25
CA THR A 192 7.55 -7.96 -13.89
C THR A 192 6.76 -6.80 -13.29
N GLY A 193 7.27 -5.58 -13.38
CA GLY A 193 6.65 -4.38 -12.80
C GLY A 193 5.27 -4.08 -13.37
N LEU A 194 5.00 -4.52 -14.61
CA LEU A 194 3.72 -4.36 -15.31
C LEU A 194 2.88 -5.65 -15.38
N GLY A 195 3.43 -6.80 -14.97
CA GLY A 195 2.76 -8.11 -15.12
C GLY A 195 2.54 -8.52 -16.58
N LEU A 196 3.34 -7.99 -17.51
CA LEU A 196 3.25 -8.27 -18.95
C LEU A 196 4.31 -9.30 -19.37
N ASN A 197 4.04 -10.04 -20.44
CA ASN A 197 5.06 -10.80 -21.16
C ASN A 197 5.61 -9.97 -22.34
N GLU A 198 6.68 -10.45 -22.98
CA GLU A 198 7.31 -9.74 -24.11
C GLU A 198 6.33 -9.49 -25.26
N GLU A 199 5.51 -10.48 -25.63
CA GLU A 199 4.52 -10.33 -26.70
C GLU A 199 3.51 -9.21 -26.41
N ALA A 200 3.00 -9.12 -25.17
CA ALA A 200 2.09 -8.05 -24.77
C ALA A 200 2.79 -6.69 -24.72
N LEU A 201 4.06 -6.65 -24.30
CA LEU A 201 4.86 -5.42 -24.32
C LEU A 201 5.09 -4.93 -25.76
N ASP A 202 5.49 -5.82 -26.67
CA ASP A 202 5.70 -5.49 -28.08
C ASP A 202 4.42 -4.99 -28.74
N ALA A 203 3.29 -5.68 -28.52
CA ALA A 203 2.00 -5.25 -29.05
C ALA A 203 1.56 -3.88 -28.49
N LEU A 204 1.85 -3.60 -27.21
CA LEU A 204 1.57 -2.30 -26.59
C LEU A 204 2.42 -1.19 -27.21
N LEU A 205 3.73 -1.43 -27.41
CA LEU A 205 4.64 -0.48 -28.03
C LEU A 205 4.28 -0.22 -29.49
N GLU A 206 3.95 -1.26 -30.25
CA GLU A 206 3.52 -1.12 -31.64
C GLU A 206 2.23 -0.27 -31.74
N LEU A 207 1.29 -0.48 -30.81
CA LEU A 207 0.02 0.23 -30.82
C LEU A 207 0.18 1.71 -30.43
N TYR A 208 0.89 2.00 -29.34
CA TYR A 208 0.92 3.35 -28.74
C TYR A 208 2.20 4.14 -29.02
N PHE A 209 3.34 3.50 -29.22
CA PHE A 209 4.67 4.13 -29.31
C PHE A 209 5.50 3.58 -30.48
N PRO A 210 5.00 3.66 -31.72
CA PRO A 210 5.72 3.15 -32.88
C PRO A 210 7.11 3.79 -32.98
N GLY A 211 8.14 2.95 -33.09
CA GLY A 211 9.55 3.40 -33.10
C GLY A 211 10.27 3.33 -31.77
N ILE A 212 9.65 2.74 -30.75
CA ILE A 212 10.30 2.25 -29.52
C ILE A 212 10.22 0.72 -29.53
N THR A 213 11.33 0.04 -29.26
CA THR A 213 11.39 -1.43 -29.20
C THR A 213 11.41 -1.93 -27.76
N SER A 214 10.89 -3.13 -27.52
CA SER A 214 11.01 -3.78 -26.20
C SER A 214 12.47 -3.90 -25.78
N SER A 215 13.38 -4.22 -26.70
CA SER A 215 14.82 -4.24 -26.43
C SER A 215 15.38 -2.92 -25.90
N GLU A 216 14.87 -1.76 -26.32
CA GLU A 216 15.29 -0.45 -25.79
C GLU A 216 14.88 -0.28 -24.31
N LEU A 217 13.73 -0.84 -23.93
CA LEU A 217 13.20 -0.79 -22.57
C LEU A 217 13.77 -1.87 -21.65
N LEU A 218 14.11 -3.04 -22.20
CA LEU A 218 14.62 -4.19 -21.45
C LEU A 218 16.15 -4.18 -21.31
N ASN A 219 16.89 -3.44 -22.14
CA ASN A 219 18.35 -3.32 -22.06
C ASN A 219 18.85 -2.37 -20.96
N GLN A 220 17.99 -1.92 -20.04
CA GLN A 220 18.39 -1.26 -18.80
C GLN A 220 18.32 -2.33 -17.69
N ASP A 221 19.50 -2.77 -17.23
CA ASP A 221 19.80 -3.75 -16.16
C ASP A 221 20.19 -5.18 -16.61
N VAL A 222 21.46 -5.33 -17.01
CA VAL A 222 22.20 -6.58 -16.81
C VAL A 222 22.81 -6.53 -15.40
N GLU A 223 22.18 -7.24 -14.46
CA GLU A 223 22.82 -8.01 -13.38
C GLU A 223 21.70 -8.63 -12.53
N GLN A 224 21.42 -9.93 -12.71
CA GLN A 224 20.53 -10.68 -11.83
C GLN A 224 21.17 -12.01 -11.43
N ASP A 225 21.76 -12.01 -10.24
CA ASP A 225 21.55 -13.09 -9.28
C ASP A 225 20.41 -12.56 -8.37
N SER A 226 19.16 -12.90 -8.66
CA SER A 226 18.02 -12.46 -7.86
C SER A 226 16.87 -13.46 -7.85
N PRO A 227 16.17 -13.59 -6.71
CA PRO A 227 15.24 -14.67 -6.42
C PRO A 227 13.95 -14.54 -7.25
N ALA A 228 13.22 -15.65 -7.30
CA ALA A 228 12.01 -15.86 -8.09
C ALA A 228 11.12 -14.62 -8.25
N THR A 229 10.65 -14.41 -9.49
CA THR A 229 9.61 -13.47 -9.90
C THR A 229 8.60 -13.24 -8.77
N PRO A 230 8.34 -11.99 -8.35
CA PRO A 230 7.19 -11.68 -7.54
C PRO A 230 5.95 -12.10 -8.33
N GLU A 231 5.37 -13.24 -7.99
CA GLU A 231 4.06 -13.62 -8.51
C GLU A 231 3.10 -12.47 -8.15
N TYR A 232 2.34 -11.97 -9.12
CA TYR A 232 1.23 -11.07 -8.81
C TYR A 232 0.10 -11.92 -8.23
N ASP A 233 -0.77 -11.31 -7.42
CA ASP A 233 -1.92 -12.00 -6.83
C ASP A 233 -2.84 -12.54 -7.94
N THR A 234 -2.80 -13.86 -8.14
CA THR A 234 -3.53 -14.57 -9.19
C THR A 234 -5.03 -14.53 -8.97
N GLU A 235 -5.48 -14.41 -7.71
CA GLU A 235 -6.89 -14.27 -7.37
C GLU A 235 -7.38 -12.86 -7.74
N LEU A 236 -6.59 -11.82 -7.47
CA LEU A 236 -6.88 -10.46 -7.88
C LEU A 236 -6.91 -10.32 -9.41
N LEU A 237 -5.96 -10.94 -10.12
CA LEU A 237 -5.97 -10.95 -11.58
C LEU A 237 -7.24 -11.63 -12.11
N SER A 238 -7.59 -12.79 -11.58
CA SER A 238 -8.82 -13.52 -11.95
C SER A 238 -10.08 -12.68 -11.71
N LEU A 239 -10.12 -11.94 -10.58
CA LEU A 239 -11.20 -10.99 -10.30
C LEU A 239 -11.27 -9.88 -11.36
N LEU A 240 -10.14 -9.27 -11.73
CA LEU A 240 -10.11 -8.21 -12.73
C LEU A 240 -10.52 -8.73 -14.11
N GLU A 241 -10.02 -9.90 -14.50
CA GLU A 241 -10.37 -10.58 -15.76
C GLU A 241 -11.86 -10.93 -15.83
N SER A 242 -12.53 -11.13 -14.67
CA SER A 242 -13.99 -11.32 -14.62
C SER A 242 -14.78 -10.12 -15.16
N TYR A 243 -14.21 -8.92 -15.10
CA TYR A 243 -14.82 -7.67 -15.61
C TYR A 243 -14.56 -7.40 -17.09
N LEU A 244 -13.67 -8.14 -17.75
CA LEU A 244 -13.43 -8.01 -19.19
C LEU A 244 -14.67 -8.45 -19.98
N SER A 245 -14.86 -7.91 -21.19
CA SER A 245 -15.89 -8.40 -22.11
C SER A 245 -15.52 -9.78 -22.64
N ALA A 246 -16.47 -10.48 -23.24
CA ALA A 246 -16.18 -11.77 -23.88
C ALA A 246 -15.17 -11.63 -25.04
N ALA A 247 -15.19 -10.50 -25.76
CA ALA A 247 -14.23 -10.21 -26.82
C ALA A 247 -12.83 -9.95 -26.25
N ASP A 248 -12.74 -9.16 -25.18
CA ASP A 248 -11.45 -8.81 -24.57
C ASP A 248 -10.79 -10.00 -23.85
N ARG A 249 -11.56 -11.00 -23.43
CA ARG A 249 -11.03 -12.24 -22.84
C ARG A 249 -10.33 -13.16 -23.85
N VAL A 250 -10.69 -13.07 -25.13
CA VAL A 250 -10.14 -13.93 -26.19
C VAL A 250 -8.82 -13.37 -26.72
N THR A 251 -8.59 -12.07 -26.61
CA THR A 251 -7.38 -11.40 -27.12
C THR A 251 -6.70 -10.64 -26.00
N THR A 252 -5.65 -11.24 -25.40
CA THR A 252 -4.84 -10.62 -24.34
C THR A 252 -4.01 -9.42 -24.82
N ALA A 253 -3.84 -9.27 -26.14
CA ALA A 253 -3.12 -8.18 -26.79
C ALA A 253 -4.02 -6.95 -27.05
N GLN A 254 -4.73 -6.47 -26.02
CA GLN A 254 -5.57 -5.28 -26.11
C GLN A 254 -5.42 -4.39 -24.87
N PRO A 255 -5.71 -3.08 -24.98
CA PRO A 255 -5.54 -2.12 -23.88
C PRO A 255 -6.23 -2.53 -22.57
N ALA A 256 -7.42 -3.12 -22.63
CA ALA A 256 -8.16 -3.61 -21.46
C ALA A 256 -7.45 -4.78 -20.76
N GLY A 257 -6.91 -5.73 -21.53
CA GLY A 257 -6.13 -6.86 -21.03
C GLY A 257 -4.82 -6.40 -20.38
N TRP A 258 -4.09 -5.50 -21.04
CA TRP A 258 -2.86 -4.92 -20.47
C TRP A 258 -3.13 -4.16 -19.19
N LEU A 259 -4.15 -3.29 -19.17
CA LEU A 259 -4.50 -2.52 -17.98
C LEU A 259 -4.91 -3.44 -16.82
N THR A 260 -5.62 -4.54 -17.09
CA THR A 260 -5.98 -5.55 -16.08
C THR A 260 -4.74 -6.14 -15.41
N ARG A 261 -3.77 -6.61 -16.20
CA ARG A 261 -2.54 -7.21 -15.68
C ARG A 261 -1.69 -6.19 -14.93
N ILE A 262 -1.58 -4.98 -15.48
CA ILE A 262 -0.88 -3.87 -14.83
C ILE A 262 -1.54 -3.52 -13.49
N ILE A 263 -2.87 -3.38 -13.42
CA ILE A 263 -3.55 -3.09 -12.16
C ILE A 263 -3.26 -4.19 -11.13
N ALA A 264 -3.31 -5.46 -11.53
CA ALA A 264 -2.99 -6.57 -10.63
C ALA A 264 -1.54 -6.47 -10.09
N ALA A 265 -0.56 -6.25 -10.97
CA ALA A 265 0.85 -6.11 -10.60
C ALA A 265 1.10 -4.88 -9.71
N ARG A 266 0.54 -3.71 -10.07
CA ARG A 266 0.69 -2.45 -9.31
C ARG A 266 -0.12 -2.43 -8.02
N CYS A 267 -1.10 -3.32 -7.86
CA CYS A 267 -1.88 -3.43 -6.63
C CYS A 267 -1.03 -3.91 -5.44
N GLY A 268 -0.01 -4.75 -5.69
CA GLY A 268 0.93 -5.23 -4.67
C GLY A 268 1.91 -4.17 -4.18
N GLN A 269 2.09 -3.09 -4.92
CA GLN A 269 2.97 -1.99 -4.53
C GLN A 269 2.38 -1.21 -3.35
N PRO A 270 3.21 -0.60 -2.49
CA PRO A 270 2.70 0.24 -1.42
C PRO A 270 2.02 1.52 -1.91
N GLY A 271 1.33 2.21 -1.01
CA GLY A 271 0.70 3.49 -1.29
C GLY A 271 -0.54 3.40 -2.20
N HIS A 272 -0.97 4.54 -2.73
CA HIS A 272 -2.13 4.59 -3.62
C HIS A 272 -1.83 3.97 -5.00
N LEU A 273 -2.81 3.29 -5.60
CA LEU A 273 -2.64 2.63 -6.90
C LEU A 273 -2.24 3.63 -8.00
N TRP A 274 -2.83 4.82 -8.02
CA TRP A 274 -2.50 5.82 -9.03
C TRP A 274 -1.05 6.31 -8.90
N VAL A 275 -0.51 6.43 -7.68
CA VAL A 275 0.91 6.74 -7.43
C VAL A 275 1.79 5.60 -7.91
N ALA A 276 1.45 4.36 -7.56
CA ALA A 276 2.16 3.18 -8.05
C ALA A 276 2.14 3.10 -9.59
N MET A 277 1.09 3.59 -10.25
CA MET A 277 1.01 3.64 -11.70
C MET A 277 1.72 4.85 -12.33
N GLY A 278 2.37 5.71 -11.54
CA GLY A 278 3.05 6.90 -12.04
C GLY A 278 2.12 8.01 -12.50
N LEU A 279 0.84 7.94 -12.13
CA LEU A 279 -0.14 8.94 -12.54
C LEU A 279 -0.04 10.19 -11.65
N PRO A 280 -0.34 11.38 -12.18
CA PRO A 280 -0.25 12.62 -11.42
C PRO A 280 -1.42 12.81 -10.44
N LYS A 281 -2.57 12.19 -10.72
CA LYS A 281 -3.77 12.28 -9.87
C LYS A 281 -4.68 11.06 -9.99
N ARG A 282 -5.50 10.85 -8.96
CA ARG A 282 -6.48 9.75 -8.87
C ARG A 282 -7.46 9.70 -10.05
N ASP A 283 -7.92 10.86 -10.51
CA ASP A 283 -8.98 10.92 -11.53
C ASP A 283 -8.52 10.33 -12.87
N GLU A 284 -7.22 10.40 -13.17
CA GLU A 284 -6.67 9.81 -14.39
C GLU A 284 -6.73 8.29 -14.37
N LEU A 285 -6.50 7.67 -13.20
CA LEU A 285 -6.69 6.23 -13.04
C LEU A 285 -8.16 5.85 -13.23
N SER A 286 -9.07 6.63 -12.63
CA SER A 286 -10.51 6.35 -12.72
C SER A 286 -11.02 6.53 -14.16
N ALA A 287 -10.49 7.53 -14.89
CA ALA A 287 -10.77 7.73 -16.30
C ALA A 287 -10.22 6.58 -17.15
N ALA A 288 -9.00 6.11 -16.91
CA ALA A 288 -8.44 4.94 -17.59
C ALA A 288 -9.27 3.67 -17.36
N ILE A 289 -9.67 3.40 -16.12
CA ILE A 289 -10.52 2.25 -15.78
C ILE A 289 -11.91 2.39 -16.41
N SER A 290 -12.49 3.59 -16.44
CA SER A 290 -13.81 3.81 -17.06
C SER A 290 -13.80 3.52 -18.57
N ARG A 291 -12.69 3.80 -19.24
CA ARG A 291 -12.55 3.61 -20.70
C ARG A 291 -12.23 2.17 -21.07
N HIS A 292 -11.30 1.54 -20.37
CA HIS A 292 -10.80 0.20 -20.71
C HIS A 292 -11.47 -0.93 -19.93
N LEU A 293 -12.03 -0.64 -18.75
CA LEU A 293 -12.69 -1.62 -17.88
C LEU A 293 -14.06 -1.08 -17.41
N PRO A 294 -14.98 -0.74 -18.32
CA PRO A 294 -16.23 -0.05 -17.99
C PRO A 294 -17.11 -0.83 -17.02
N ARG A 295 -17.08 -2.16 -17.05
CA ARG A 295 -17.81 -3.02 -16.09
C ARG A 295 -17.21 -2.93 -14.69
N LEU A 296 -15.88 -2.88 -14.57
CA LEU A 296 -15.20 -2.66 -13.30
C LEU A 296 -15.53 -1.25 -12.77
N ALA A 297 -15.56 -0.26 -13.66
CA ALA A 297 -15.94 1.10 -13.33
C ALA A 297 -17.35 1.20 -12.78
N ALA A 298 -18.32 0.63 -13.49
CA ALA A 298 -19.72 0.56 -13.06
C ALA A 298 -19.89 -0.21 -11.74
N ALA A 299 -19.08 -1.25 -11.50
CA ALA A 299 -19.16 -2.03 -10.27
C ALA A 299 -18.63 -1.29 -9.03
N ASN A 300 -17.84 -0.22 -9.22
CA ASN A 300 -17.38 0.70 -8.20
C ASN A 300 -18.27 1.96 -8.15
N ASP A 301 -19.58 1.74 -8.07
CA ASP A 301 -20.66 2.74 -8.09
C ASP A 301 -20.59 3.77 -6.95
N ARG A 302 -19.97 3.41 -5.83
CA ARG A 302 -19.74 4.30 -4.68
C ARG A 302 -18.43 5.09 -4.75
N GLY A 303 -17.72 5.01 -5.87
CA GLY A 303 -16.48 5.75 -6.06
C GLY A 303 -15.40 5.40 -5.02
N MET A 304 -15.35 4.14 -4.57
CA MET A 304 -14.32 3.68 -3.63
C MET A 304 -12.92 3.82 -4.25
N ARG A 305 -11.90 3.93 -3.40
CA ARG A 305 -10.50 3.85 -3.86
C ARG A 305 -10.24 2.49 -4.50
N TRP A 306 -9.62 2.46 -5.68
CA TRP A 306 -9.48 1.25 -6.51
C TRP A 306 -8.89 0.04 -5.78
N LYS A 307 -7.72 0.18 -5.11
CA LYS A 307 -7.14 -0.90 -4.30
C LYS A 307 -8.15 -1.46 -3.30
N ARG A 308 -8.80 -0.60 -2.52
CA ARG A 308 -9.80 -1.00 -1.52
C ARG A 308 -11.00 -1.68 -2.16
N PHE A 309 -11.53 -1.15 -3.26
CA PHE A 309 -12.63 -1.76 -3.99
C PHE A 309 -12.29 -3.19 -4.41
N LEU A 310 -11.12 -3.37 -5.03
CA LEU A 310 -10.65 -4.66 -5.52
C LEU A 310 -10.46 -5.66 -4.38
N PHE A 311 -9.76 -5.28 -3.31
CA PHE A 311 -9.57 -6.18 -2.16
C PHE A 311 -10.88 -6.49 -1.44
N LYS A 312 -11.81 -5.52 -1.31
CA LYS A 312 -13.14 -5.81 -0.75
C LYS A 312 -13.87 -6.85 -1.60
N ARG A 313 -13.89 -6.68 -2.92
CA ARG A 313 -14.52 -7.66 -3.84
C ARG A 313 -13.90 -9.03 -3.71
N LEU A 314 -12.58 -9.12 -3.58
CA LEU A 314 -11.87 -10.38 -3.35
C LEU A 314 -12.31 -11.05 -2.04
N CYS A 315 -12.43 -10.27 -0.97
CA CYS A 315 -12.86 -10.78 0.34
C CYS A 315 -14.34 -11.20 0.36
N ASP A 316 -15.21 -10.45 -0.32
CA ASP A 316 -16.62 -10.80 -0.47
C ASP A 316 -16.78 -12.16 -1.18
N LEU A 317 -15.95 -12.44 -2.20
CA LEU A 317 -15.93 -13.72 -2.93
C LEU A 317 -15.40 -14.89 -2.08
N GLN A 318 -14.51 -14.63 -1.12
CA GLN A 318 -13.93 -15.63 -0.22
C GLN A 318 -14.77 -15.88 1.03
N GLY A 319 -16.04 -15.43 1.07
CA GLY A 319 -16.95 -15.69 2.18
C GLY A 319 -16.75 -14.78 3.40
N GLY A 320 -16.14 -13.60 3.22
CA GLY A 320 -16.10 -12.54 4.24
C GLY A 320 -15.17 -12.79 5.43
N VAL A 321 -14.31 -13.82 5.37
CA VAL A 321 -13.31 -14.09 6.41
C VAL A 321 -12.14 -13.12 6.26
N LEU A 322 -12.19 -12.04 7.05
CA LEU A 322 -11.16 -11.00 7.24
C LEU A 322 -10.76 -10.25 5.95
N CYS A 323 -11.08 -8.95 5.89
CA CYS A 323 -10.69 -8.11 4.78
C CYS A 323 -9.15 -7.99 4.68
N LYS A 324 -8.54 -8.68 3.71
CA LYS A 324 -7.10 -8.64 3.37
C LYS A 324 -6.65 -7.29 2.74
N ALA A 325 -7.48 -6.25 2.77
CA ALA A 325 -7.11 -4.94 2.29
C ALA A 325 -6.17 -4.26 3.30
N PRO A 326 -4.95 -3.81 2.91
CA PRO A 326 -4.18 -2.94 3.78
C PRO A 326 -4.98 -1.63 3.96
N THR A 327 -5.16 -1.23 5.23
CA THR A 327 -5.72 0.07 5.69
C THR A 327 -7.12 0.46 5.21
N CYS A 328 -8.16 0.00 5.93
CA CYS A 328 -9.54 0.48 5.71
C CYS A 328 -10.29 1.05 6.93
N GLY A 329 -9.75 0.90 8.15
CA GLY A 329 -10.47 1.24 9.38
C GLY A 329 -10.90 2.71 9.50
N GLU A 330 -10.05 3.67 9.15
CA GLU A 330 -10.30 5.09 9.44
C GLU A 330 -9.74 6.04 8.38
N CYS A 331 -10.05 5.78 7.10
CA CYS A 331 -9.80 6.75 6.02
C CYS A 331 -10.53 8.08 6.30
N SER A 332 -9.95 9.25 5.98
CA SER A 332 -10.64 10.56 6.07
C SER A 332 -11.99 10.61 5.33
N ASP A 333 -12.15 9.77 4.30
CA ASP A 333 -13.36 9.59 3.50
C ASP A 333 -14.18 8.35 3.93
N TYR A 334 -13.98 7.82 5.14
CA TYR A 334 -14.70 6.64 5.66
C TYR A 334 -16.21 6.83 5.55
N ASN A 335 -16.71 8.01 5.95
CA ASN A 335 -18.13 8.39 5.93
C ASN A 335 -18.69 8.55 4.51
N LEU A 336 -17.84 8.77 3.50
CA LEU A 336 -18.26 8.77 2.09
C LEU A 336 -18.40 7.35 1.53
N CYS A 337 -17.72 6.37 2.14
CA CYS A 337 -17.67 5.00 1.68
C CYS A 337 -18.58 4.04 2.47
N PHE A 338 -19.00 4.42 3.68
CA PHE A 338 -19.95 3.70 4.54
C PHE A 338 -20.98 4.71 5.05
N VAL A 339 -22.10 4.82 4.33
CA VAL A 339 -23.25 5.57 4.80
C VAL A 339 -23.87 4.75 5.93
N VAL A 340 -23.97 5.34 7.12
CA VAL A 340 -24.79 4.79 8.20
C VAL A 340 -26.24 5.01 7.77
N GLU A 341 -26.99 3.92 7.54
CA GLU A 341 -28.46 4.00 7.48
C GLU A 341 -29.02 4.47 8.82
#